data_AF-A0A6G3Z4H2-F1
#
_entry.id   AF-A0A6G3Z4H2-F1
#
_cell.length_a   1.000
_cell.length_b   1.000
_cell.length_c   1.000
_cell.angle_alpha   90.00
_cell.angle_beta   90.00
_cell.angle_gamma   90.00
#
_symmetry.space_group_name_H-M   'P 1'
#
loop_
_entity.id
_entity.type
_entity.pdbx_description
1 polymer ?
#
loop_
_entity_poly.entity_id
_entity_poly.type
_entity_poly.pdbx_seq_one_letter_code
_entity_poly.pdbx_strand_id
1 'polypeptide(L)'
;MLLENRSPSSSDLDLLTPTDIIERMIDLRLQMAQLEQQLKTLKPAFFAACLTFDSDTIELERATIKHRLTPGKWSYDPEITGQESLIKALKQPFQKDHDPISGRELFWIVKLLCAQS
;
A
#
# COMPACT_ATOMS: atom_id res chain seq x y z
N MET A 1 -4.32 30.28 -18.63
CA MET A 1 -5.45 29.54 -19.22
C MET A 1 -5.60 28.24 -18.44
N LEU A 2 -6.71 28.09 -17.73
CA LEU A 2 -7.01 26.92 -16.92
C LEU A 2 -7.52 25.81 -17.85
N LEU A 3 -6.85 24.66 -17.86
CA LEU A 3 -7.38 23.46 -18.52
C LEU A 3 -8.46 22.89 -17.61
N GLU A 4 -9.72 23.19 -17.91
CA GLU A 4 -10.87 22.51 -17.34
C GLU A 4 -10.83 21.04 -17.75
N ASN A 5 -10.40 20.17 -16.83
CA ASN A 5 -10.59 18.72 -16.94
C ASN A 5 -12.08 18.42 -16.74
N ARG A 6 -12.86 18.55 -17.81
CA ARG A 6 -14.24 18.07 -17.85
C ARG A 6 -14.20 16.56 -18.09
N SER A 7 -14.43 15.79 -17.03
CA SER A 7 -14.72 14.35 -17.19
C SER A 7 -15.97 14.21 -18.06
N PRO A 8 -15.94 13.43 -19.15
CA PRO A 8 -17.13 13.23 -19.97
C PRO A 8 -18.21 12.54 -19.13
N SER A 9 -19.41 13.11 -19.08
CA SER A 9 -20.58 12.50 -18.46
C SER A 9 -21.01 11.27 -19.26
N SER A 10 -21.64 10.30 -18.60
CA SER A 10 -22.09 9.03 -19.21
C SER A 10 -22.97 9.22 -20.45
N SER A 11 -23.63 10.36 -20.61
CA SER A 11 -24.44 10.74 -21.77
C SER A 11 -23.66 11.04 -23.05
N ASP A 12 -22.36 11.36 -22.97
CA ASP A 12 -21.54 11.63 -24.16
C ASP A 12 -21.05 10.34 -24.85
N LEU A 13 -21.02 9.23 -24.11
CA LEU A 13 -20.60 7.93 -24.64
C LEU A 13 -21.70 7.26 -25.47
N ASP A 14 -22.98 7.59 -25.22
CA ASP A 14 -24.14 7.04 -25.91
C ASP A 14 -24.28 7.54 -27.37
N LEU A 15 -23.55 8.59 -27.75
CA LEU A 15 -23.55 9.19 -29.09
C LEU A 15 -22.35 8.78 -29.95
N LEU A 16 -21.39 8.04 -29.39
CA LEU A 16 -20.17 7.64 -30.08
C LEU A 16 -20.39 6.36 -30.87
N THR A 17 -19.87 6.31 -32.10
CA THR A 17 -19.84 5.05 -32.84
C THR A 17 -18.85 4.08 -32.17
N PRO A 18 -18.98 2.76 -32.39
CA PRO A 18 -18.03 1.79 -31.83
C PRO A 18 -16.56 2.10 -32.15
N THR A 19 -16.28 2.67 -33.33
CA THR A 19 -14.94 3.11 -33.72
C THR A 19 -14.47 4.31 -32.88
N ASP A 20 -15.33 5.31 -32.67
CA ASP A 20 -14.99 6.49 -31.87
C ASP A 20 -14.69 6.11 -30.41
N ILE A 21 -15.41 5.12 -29.86
CA ILE A 21 -15.14 4.58 -28.52
C ILE A 21 -13.76 3.92 -28.45
N ILE A 22 -13.38 3.15 -29.48
CA ILE A 22 -12.07 2.49 -29.56
C ILE A 22 -10.95 3.52 -29.68
N GLU A 23 -11.10 4.51 -30.56
CA GLU A 23 -10.12 5.60 -30.72
C GLU A 23 -9.96 6.39 -29.42
N ARG A 24 -11.08 6.70 -28.75
CA ARG A 24 -11.04 7.39 -27.45
C ARG A 24 -10.30 6.58 -26.39
N MET A 25 -10.47 5.25 -26.38
CA MET A 25 -9.74 4.37 -25.47
C MET A 25 -8.24 4.37 -25.77
N ILE A 26 -7.84 4.35 -27.04
CA ILE A 26 -6.43 4.42 -27.47
C ILE A 26 -5.81 5.75 -27.00
N ASP A 27 -6.49 6.87 -27.22
CA ASP A 27 -6.02 8.19 -26.79
C ASP A 27 -5.81 8.26 -25.27
N LEU A 28 -6.77 7.75 -24.50
CA LEU A 28 -6.66 7.71 -23.04
C LEU A 28 -5.48 6.85 -22.58
N ARG A 29 -5.22 5.72 -23.25
CA ARG A 29 -4.05 4.87 -22.98
C ARG A 29 -2.73 5.59 -23.27
N LEU A 30 -2.67 6.35 -24.36
CA LEU A 30 -1.51 7.17 -24.70
C LEU A 30 -1.28 8.28 -23.67
N GLN A 31 -2.34 8.98 -23.25
CA GLN A 31 -2.26 10.00 -22.20
C GLN A 31 -1.78 9.42 -20.87
N MET A 32 -2.29 8.22 -20.51
CA MET A 32 -1.86 7.53 -19.30
C MET A 32 -0.37 7.18 -19.35
N ALA A 33 0.13 6.64 -20.47
CA ALA A 33 1.55 6.33 -20.66
C ALA A 33 2.43 7.59 -20.58
N GLN A 34 1.98 8.71 -21.14
CA GLN A 34 2.69 9.98 -21.04
C GLN A 34 2.75 10.50 -19.60
N LEU A 35 1.64 10.44 -18.86
CA LEU A 35 1.59 10.82 -17.45
C LEU A 35 2.48 9.92 -16.58
N GLU A 36 2.46 8.61 -16.82
CA GLU A 36 3.35 7.67 -16.14
C GLU A 36 4.83 8.00 -16.38
N GLN A 37 5.19 8.33 -17.62
CA GLN A 37 6.55 8.75 -17.96
C GLN A 37 6.92 10.06 -17.27
N GLN A 38 6.03 11.05 -17.24
CA GLN A 38 6.26 12.32 -16.55
C GLN A 38 6.46 12.10 -15.04
N LEU A 39 5.64 11.26 -14.40
CA LEU A 39 5.81 10.89 -13.00
C LEU A 39 7.14 10.18 -12.75
N LYS A 40 7.54 9.26 -13.64
CA LYS A 40 8.82 8.56 -13.54
C LYS A 40 10.00 9.52 -13.62
N THR A 41 9.93 10.53 -14.49
CA THR A 41 10.96 11.58 -14.61
C THR A 41 10.96 12.53 -13.41
N LEU A 42 9.80 12.86 -12.83
CA LEU A 42 9.69 13.74 -11.66
C LEU A 42 10.18 13.05 -10.36
N LYS A 43 10.03 11.74 -10.28
CA LYS A 43 10.26 10.93 -9.06
C LYS A 43 11.61 11.19 -8.37
N PRO A 44 12.77 11.27 -9.06
CA PRO A 44 14.04 11.56 -8.40
C PRO A 44 14.07 12.95 -7.75
N ALA A 45 13.59 13.98 -8.45
CA ALA A 45 13.54 15.34 -7.94
C ALA A 45 12.54 15.47 -6.77
N PHE A 46 11.42 14.77 -6.84
CA PHE A 46 10.46 14.68 -5.74
C PHE A 46 11.10 14.10 -4.48
N PHE A 47 11.84 12.98 -4.58
CA PHE A 47 12.52 12.42 -3.41
C PHE A 47 13.62 13.33 -2.88
N ALA A 48 14.40 13.95 -3.75
CA ALA A 48 15.41 14.93 -3.33
C ALA A 48 14.76 16.09 -2.57
N ALA A 49 13.63 16.60 -3.04
CA ALA A 49 12.87 17.64 -2.34
C ALA A 49 12.37 17.14 -0.97
N CYS A 50 11.77 15.96 -0.89
CA CYS A 50 11.32 15.39 0.38
C CYS A 50 12.46 15.22 1.40
N LEU A 51 13.67 14.88 0.95
CA LEU A 51 14.85 14.74 1.82
C LEU A 51 15.37 16.08 2.36
N THR A 52 15.00 17.23 1.79
CA THR A 52 15.37 18.54 2.34
C THR A 52 14.53 18.95 3.54
N PHE A 53 13.41 18.26 3.78
CA PHE A 53 12.59 18.49 4.98
C PHE A 53 13.11 17.60 6.11
N ASP A 54 13.58 18.22 7.20
CA ASP A 54 14.05 17.51 8.40
C ASP A 54 12.92 16.84 9.22
N SER A 55 11.69 16.84 8.69
CA SER A 55 10.49 16.33 9.35
C SER A 55 9.99 15.05 8.69
N ASP A 56 9.63 14.05 9.49
CA ASP A 56 9.02 12.81 9.01
C ASP A 56 7.63 12.97 8.37
N THR A 57 7.04 14.17 8.44
CA THR A 57 5.75 14.49 7.83
C THR A 57 5.79 15.87 7.18
N ILE A 58 5.39 15.95 5.92
CA ILE A 58 5.24 17.20 5.15
C ILE A 58 3.75 17.40 4.91
N GLU A 59 3.21 18.53 5.37
CA GLU A 59 1.82 18.91 5.15
C GLU A 59 1.72 19.94 4.03
N LEU A 60 0.92 19.64 3.02
CA LEU A 60 0.58 20.52 1.90
C LEU A 60 -0.94 20.66 1.84
N GLU A 61 -1.43 21.75 1.23
CA GLU A 61 -2.89 22.02 1.12
C GLU A 61 -3.68 20.86 0.50
N ARG A 62 -3.04 20.05 -0.34
CA ARG A 62 -3.68 18.97 -1.11
C ARG A 62 -3.29 17.57 -0.65
N ALA A 63 -2.30 17.42 0.23
CA ALA A 63 -1.79 16.11 0.64
C ALA A 63 -0.89 16.18 1.88
N THR A 64 -0.85 15.09 2.64
CA THR A 64 0.16 14.85 3.67
C THR A 64 1.12 13.76 3.20
N ILE A 65 2.41 14.06 3.16
CA ILE A 65 3.47 13.11 2.79
C ILE A 65 4.14 12.65 4.09
N LYS A 66 4.19 11.33 4.32
CA LYS A 66 4.86 10.76 5.49
C LYS A 66 6.07 9.96 5.05
N HIS A 67 7.22 10.27 5.63
CA HIS A 67 8.40 9.45 5.53
C HIS A 67 8.29 8.31 6.56
N ARG A 68 8.36 7.07 6.08
CA ARG A 68 8.47 5.88 6.93
C ARG A 68 9.65 5.07 6.46
N LEU A 69 10.65 4.94 7.32
CA LEU A 69 11.67 3.90 7.18
C LEU A 69 10.98 2.57 7.50
N THR A 70 10.58 1.83 6.47
CA THR A 70 10.29 0.41 6.68
C THR A 70 11.58 -0.26 7.14
N PRO A 71 11.55 -1.13 8.17
CA PRO A 71 12.74 -1.88 8.54
C PRO A 71 13.25 -2.58 7.30
N GLY A 72 14.49 -2.27 6.91
CA GLY A 72 15.15 -2.97 5.84
C GLY A 72 15.07 -4.44 6.14
N LYS A 73 14.53 -5.25 5.21
CA LYS A 73 14.66 -6.69 5.32
C LYS A 73 16.15 -6.97 5.22
N TRP A 74 16.76 -7.30 6.36
CA TRP A 74 18.11 -7.82 6.38
C TRP A 74 18.12 -9.04 5.45
N SER A 75 18.91 -8.99 4.39
CA SER A 75 19.17 -10.15 3.55
C SER A 75 20.10 -11.07 4.33
N TYR A 76 19.55 -11.78 5.31
CA TYR A 76 20.29 -12.75 6.09
C TYR A 76 20.79 -13.85 5.17
N ASP A 77 22.00 -14.35 5.48
CA ASP A 77 22.54 -15.52 4.80
C ASP A 77 21.53 -16.69 4.87
N PRO A 78 21.40 -17.51 3.82
CA PRO A 78 20.56 -18.71 3.84
C PRO A 78 20.80 -19.61 5.07
N GLU A 79 22.03 -19.67 5.59
CA GLU A 79 22.36 -20.43 6.79
C GLU A 79 21.66 -19.87 8.04
N ILE A 80 21.65 -18.55 8.22
CA ILE A 80 20.97 -17.88 9.35
C ILE A 80 19.46 -18.11 9.28
N THR A 81 18.90 -18.03 8.08
CA THR A 81 17.47 -18.27 7.85
C THR A 81 17.10 -19.74 8.12
N GLY A 82 17.99 -20.66 7.75
CA GLY A 82 17.89 -22.09 8.06
C GLY A 82 17.94 -22.37 9.57
N GLN A 83 18.85 -21.72 10.30
CA GLN A 83 18.97 -21.83 11.75
C GLN A 83 17.73 -21.27 12.46
N GLU A 84 17.19 -20.13 12.03
CA GLU A 84 15.95 -19.57 12.59
C GLU A 84 14.77 -20.53 12.40
N SER A 85 14.66 -21.14 11.22
CA SER A 85 13.62 -22.12 10.90
C SER A 85 13.74 -23.37 11.77
N LEU A 86 14.97 -23.86 11.97
CA LEU A 86 15.27 -24.98 12.86
C LEU A 86 14.89 -24.67 14.31
N ILE A 87 15.27 -23.50 14.81
CA ILE A 87 14.93 -23.07 16.18
C ILE A 87 13.41 -22.98 16.36
N LYS A 88 12.68 -22.44 15.37
CA LYS A 88 11.21 -22.40 15.41
C LYS A 88 10.61 -23.80 15.45
N ALA A 89 11.11 -24.70 14.62
CA ALA A 89 10.66 -26.10 14.59
C ALA A 89 10.93 -26.84 15.90
N LEU A 90 12.07 -26.58 16.56
CA LEU A 90 12.42 -27.17 17.85
C LEU A 90 11.68 -26.54 19.04
N LYS A 91 11.35 -25.25 18.97
CA LYS A 91 10.57 -24.56 20.01
C LYS A 91 9.12 -25.02 20.08
N GLN A 92 8.50 -25.31 18.94
CA GLN A 92 7.10 -25.75 18.91
C GLN A 92 6.80 -27.01 19.75
N PRO A 93 7.53 -28.14 19.63
CA PRO A 93 7.29 -29.31 20.46
C PRO A 93 7.59 -29.00 21.93
N PHE A 94 8.69 -28.30 22.23
CA PHE A 94 9.01 -27.87 23.59
C PHE A 94 7.88 -27.06 24.24
N GLN A 95 7.29 -26.11 23.51
CA GLN A 95 6.16 -25.31 24.00
C GLN A 95 4.88 -26.13 24.19
N LYS A 96 4.64 -27.16 23.37
CA LYS A 96 3.51 -28.07 23.53
C LYS A 96 3.68 -28.98 24.75
N ASP A 97 4.90 -29.47 24.97
CA ASP A 97 5.21 -30.43 26.04
C ASP A 97 5.40 -29.76 27.41
N HIS A 98 5.78 -28.48 27.41
CA HIS A 98 6.06 -27.69 28.60
C HIS A 98 5.14 -26.47 28.74
N ASP A 99 3.85 -26.63 28.40
CA ASP A 99 2.88 -25.56 28.56
C ASP A 99 2.84 -25.11 30.03
N PRO A 100 3.18 -23.84 30.38
CA PRO A 100 3.24 -23.42 31.76
C PRO A 100 1.83 -23.32 32.33
N ILE A 101 1.47 -24.30 33.16
CA ILE A 101 0.19 -24.34 33.91
C ILE A 101 0.18 -23.24 35.00
N SER A 102 1.35 -22.73 35.41
CA SER A 102 1.48 -21.68 36.42
C SER A 102 1.50 -20.28 35.79
N GLY A 103 0.49 -19.46 36.12
CA GLY A 103 0.49 -18.01 35.84
C GLY A 103 -0.42 -17.50 34.72
N ARG A 104 -1.39 -18.29 34.21
CA ARG A 104 -2.36 -17.80 33.22
C ARG A 104 -3.62 -17.22 33.90
N GLU A 105 -3.94 -15.98 33.55
CA GLU A 105 -5.23 -15.37 33.85
C GLU A 105 -6.26 -15.80 32.79
N LEU A 106 -7.38 -16.36 33.26
CA LEU A 106 -8.52 -16.74 32.43
C LEU A 106 -9.38 -15.50 32.14
N PHE A 107 -9.44 -15.06 30.89
CA PHE A 107 -10.39 -14.03 30.47
C PHE A 107 -11.48 -14.63 29.58
N TRP A 108 -12.72 -14.53 30.04
CA TRP A 108 -13.90 -14.87 29.26
C TRP A 108 -14.36 -13.63 28.49
N ILE A 109 -14.44 -13.72 27.16
CA ILE A 109 -14.97 -12.64 26.32
C ILE A 109 -16.38 -13.00 25.88
N VAL A 110 -17.37 -12.26 26.37
CA VAL A 110 -18.77 -12.37 25.93
C VAL A 110 -19.02 -11.28 24.88
N LYS A 111 -19.22 -11.68 23.62
CA LYS A 111 -19.70 -10.78 22.56
C LYS A 111 -21.23 -10.81 22.54
N LEU A 112 -21.84 -9.68 22.91
CA LEU A 112 -23.28 -9.47 22.73
C LEU A 112 -23.54 -9.12 21.26
N LEU A 113 -24.31 -9.97 20.57
CA LEU A 113 -24.88 -9.64 19.26
C LEU A 113 -26.09 -8.75 19.51
N CYS A 114 -25.97 -7.43 19.29
CA CYS A 114 -27.16 -6.57 19.24
C CYS A 114 -28.06 -7.07 18.11
N ALA A 115 -29.24 -7.58 18.46
CA ALA A 115 -30.33 -7.79 17.53
C ALA A 115 -30.75 -6.42 17.00
N GLN A 116 -30.46 -6.15 15.73
CA GLN A 116 -31.04 -4.99 15.06
C GLN A 116 -32.53 -5.31 14.81
N SER A 117 -33.36 -4.45 15.40
CA SER A 117 -34.82 -4.41 15.24
C SER A 117 -35.18 -3.90 13.85
#